data_AF-A0A828SUR9-F1
#
_entry.id   AF-A0A828SUR9-F1
#
_cell.length_a   1.000
_cell.length_b   1.000
_cell.length_c   1.000
_cell.angle_alpha   90.00
_cell.angle_beta   90.00
_cell.angle_gamma   90.00
#
_symmetry.space_group_name_H-M   'P 1'
#
loop_
_entity.id
_entity.type
_entity.pdbx_description
1 polymer ?
#
loop_
_entity_poly.entity_id
_entity_poly.type
_entity_poly.pdbx_seq_one_letter_code
_entity_poly.pdbx_strand_id
1 'polypeptide(L)'
;MAREKKPVHKVQMTEGKRNIIHQLLKEYDIQSAEDIQDALKDLLGGTIKEMMEAEMDDHLGYEKSQRSDSGDYRNGYKRKRVNSRYGSMEIEVPQDRKSTFEPQVVKKRQKDI
;
A
#
# COMPACT_ATOMS: atom_id res chain seq x y z
N MET A 1 27.79 26.15 -17.27
CA MET A 1 27.65 25.01 -16.34
C MET A 1 27.08 23.84 -17.13
N ALA A 2 27.80 22.72 -17.24
CA ALA A 2 27.34 21.55 -17.99
C ALA A 2 26.17 20.89 -17.23
N ARG A 3 25.06 20.61 -17.92
CA ARG A 3 23.94 19.85 -17.35
C ARG A 3 24.41 18.42 -17.13
N GLU A 4 24.54 18.00 -15.88
CA GLU A 4 24.77 16.60 -15.53
C GLU A 4 23.61 15.75 -16.06
N LYS A 5 23.92 14.67 -16.77
CA LYS A 5 22.91 13.73 -17.26
C LYS A 5 22.30 12.99 -16.07
N LYS A 6 20.97 12.96 -15.99
CA LYS A 6 20.26 12.17 -14.96
C LYS A 6 20.67 10.69 -15.05
N PRO A 7 20.88 10.00 -13.91
CA PRO A 7 21.20 8.58 -13.92
C PRO A 7 20.07 7.77 -14.58
N VAL A 8 20.42 6.97 -15.57
CA VAL A 8 19.46 6.11 -16.29
C VAL A 8 19.45 4.74 -15.63
N HIS A 9 18.31 4.35 -15.05
CA HIS A 9 18.11 2.99 -14.57
C HIS A 9 17.88 2.05 -15.76
N LYS A 10 18.73 1.03 -15.91
CA LYS A 10 18.57 0.00 -16.95
C LYS A 10 17.63 -1.09 -16.43
N VAL A 11 16.49 -1.25 -17.09
CA VAL A 11 15.49 -2.25 -16.72
C VAL A 11 16.06 -3.65 -16.96
N GLN A 12 16.13 -4.46 -15.89
CA GLN A 12 16.46 -5.87 -15.97
C GLN A 12 15.20 -6.72 -15.78
N MET A 13 14.88 -7.53 -16.78
CA MET A 13 13.69 -8.36 -16.80
C MET A 13 14.02 -9.80 -16.36
N THR A 14 13.56 -10.16 -15.17
CA THR A 14 13.57 -11.55 -14.67
C THR A 14 12.23 -12.22 -14.97
N GLU A 15 12.16 -13.55 -14.95
CA GLU A 15 10.91 -14.27 -15.17
C GLU A 15 9.82 -13.88 -14.15
N GLY A 16 10.20 -13.74 -12.87
CA GLY A 16 9.28 -13.25 -11.84
C GLY A 16 8.70 -11.86 -12.15
N LYS A 17 9.53 -10.93 -12.63
CA LYS A 17 9.05 -9.60 -13.05
C LYS A 17 8.11 -9.68 -14.24
N ARG A 18 8.37 -10.57 -15.22
CA ARG A 18 7.47 -10.78 -16.36
C ARG A 18 6.09 -11.26 -15.90
N ASN A 19 6.05 -12.17 -14.93
CA ASN A 19 4.78 -12.70 -14.40
C ASN A 19 3.98 -11.61 -13.69
N ILE A 20 4.61 -10.81 -12.84
CA ILE A 20 3.96 -9.69 -12.15
C ILE A 20 3.42 -8.67 -13.16
N ILE A 21 4.22 -8.34 -14.18
CA ILE A 21 3.78 -7.41 -15.24
C ILE A 21 2.58 -7.96 -16.00
N HIS A 22 2.57 -9.26 -16.36
CA HIS A 22 1.43 -9.87 -17.05
C HIS A 22 0.16 -9.86 -16.19
N GLN A 23 0.28 -10.15 -14.89
CA GLN A 23 -0.85 -10.06 -13.96
C GLN A 23 -1.38 -8.63 -13.87
N LEU A 24 -0.48 -7.65 -13.74
CA LEU A 24 -0.83 -6.24 -13.64
C LEU A 24 -1.53 -5.75 -14.92
N LEU A 25 -1.00 -6.07 -16.10
CA LEU A 25 -1.62 -5.72 -17.39
C LEU A 25 -3.02 -6.32 -17.56
N LYS A 26 -3.22 -7.55 -17.06
CA LYS A 26 -4.50 -8.26 -17.14
C LYS A 26 -5.54 -7.74 -16.15
N GLU A 27 -5.14 -7.48 -14.90
CA GLU A 27 -6.04 -7.06 -13.83
C GLU A 27 -6.56 -5.63 -14.06
N TYR A 28 -5.69 -4.73 -14.51
CA TYR A 28 -6.00 -3.31 -14.69
C TYR A 28 -6.39 -2.93 -16.12
N ASP A 29 -6.52 -3.89 -17.05
CA ASP A 29 -6.83 -3.69 -18.48
C ASP A 29 -6.08 -2.49 -19.11
N ILE A 30 -4.76 -2.50 -18.96
CA ILE A 30 -3.92 -1.36 -19.30
C ILE A 30 -3.74 -1.24 -20.82
N GLN A 31 -4.13 -0.10 -21.37
CA GLN A 31 -4.04 0.18 -22.81
C GLN A 31 -3.12 1.37 -23.12
N SER A 32 -2.90 2.26 -22.14
CA SER A 32 -2.15 3.49 -22.28
C SER A 32 -1.07 3.68 -21.20
N ALA A 33 -0.16 4.63 -21.41
CA ALA A 33 0.83 5.00 -20.41
C ALA A 33 0.21 5.70 -19.18
N GLU A 34 -0.97 6.32 -19.35
CA GLU A 34 -1.72 6.95 -18.27
C GLU A 34 -2.36 5.89 -17.37
N ASP A 35 -2.94 4.84 -17.97
CA ASP A 35 -3.52 3.70 -17.25
C ASP A 35 -2.48 3.01 -16.37
N ILE A 36 -1.22 2.96 -16.82
CA ILE A 36 -0.10 2.43 -16.01
C ILE A 36 0.10 3.27 -14.75
N GLN A 37 0.02 4.60 -14.84
CA GLN A 37 0.22 5.46 -13.66
C GLN A 37 -0.90 5.28 -12.64
N ASP A 38 -2.14 5.18 -13.12
CA ASP A 38 -3.30 4.95 -12.24
C ASP A 38 -3.26 3.56 -11.60
N ALA A 39 -2.91 2.52 -12.37
CA ALA A 39 -2.72 1.17 -11.85
C ALA A 39 -1.61 1.12 -10.79
N LEU A 40 -0.48 1.81 -11.00
CA LEU A 40 0.61 1.88 -10.02
C LEU A 40 0.20 2.64 -8.76
N LYS A 41 -0.62 3.68 -8.89
CA LYS A 41 -1.14 4.45 -7.76
C LYS A 41 -2.09 3.60 -6.90
N ASP A 42 -2.99 2.86 -7.54
CA ASP A 42 -3.91 1.96 -6.85
C ASP A 42 -3.17 0.79 -6.20
N LEU A 43 -2.25 0.15 -6.93
CA LEU A 43 -1.41 -0.93 -6.41
C LEU A 43 -0.58 -0.48 -5.20
N LEU A 44 -0.04 0.74 -5.22
CA LEU A 44 0.67 1.32 -4.08
C LEU A 44 -0.26 1.50 -2.87
N GLY A 45 -1.47 2.03 -3.09
CA GLY A 45 -2.47 2.17 -2.03
C GLY A 45 -2.90 0.83 -1.43
N GLY A 46 -3.14 -0.16 -2.29
CA GLY A 46 -3.50 -1.53 -1.92
C GLY A 46 -2.39 -2.25 -1.15
N THR A 47 -1.15 -2.15 -1.61
CA THR A 47 0.01 -2.72 -0.88
C THR A 47 0.20 -2.09 0.49
N ILE A 48 0.06 -0.77 0.62
CA ILE A 48 0.11 -0.10 1.91
C ILE A 48 -1.02 -0.57 2.83
N LYS A 49 -2.24 -0.70 2.30
CA LYS A 49 -3.39 -1.22 3.06
C LYS A 49 -3.11 -2.63 3.58
N GLU A 50 -2.61 -3.53 2.74
CA GLU A 50 -2.31 -4.91 3.12
C GLU A 50 -1.21 -5.00 4.17
N MET A 51 -0.15 -4.17 4.05
CA MET A 51 0.89 -4.10 5.07
C MET A 51 0.33 -3.63 6.43
N MET A 52 -0.58 -2.65 6.45
CA MET A 52 -1.22 -2.21 7.70
C MET A 52 -2.20 -3.23 8.26
N GLU A 53 -2.83 -4.05 7.43
CA GLU A 53 -3.67 -5.17 7.89
C GLU A 53 -2.84 -6.22 8.60
N ALA A 54 -1.67 -6.58 8.04
CA ALA A 54 -0.71 -7.47 8.68
C ALA A 54 -0.17 -6.88 9.99
N GLU A 55 0.17 -5.58 10.03
CA GLU A 55 0.55 -4.91 11.28
C GLU A 55 -0.57 -4.99 12.34
N MET A 56 -1.84 -4.95 11.94
CA MET A 56 -2.98 -5.07 12.85
C MET A 56 -3.17 -6.50 13.35
N ASP A 57 -2.96 -7.50 12.50
CA ASP A 57 -2.96 -8.92 12.92
C ASP A 57 -1.88 -9.16 13.98
N ASP A 58 -0.67 -8.65 13.74
CA ASP A 58 0.44 -8.73 14.69
C ASP A 58 0.14 -7.97 16.00
N HIS A 59 -0.44 -6.75 15.92
CA HIS A 59 -0.80 -5.94 17.08
C HIS A 59 -1.85 -6.61 17.98
N LEU A 60 -2.86 -7.24 17.38
CA LEU A 60 -3.94 -7.91 18.12
C LEU A 60 -3.58 -9.36 18.50
N GLY A 61 -2.64 -9.97 17.79
CA GLY A 61 -2.22 -11.37 17.96
C GLY A 61 -3.21 -12.37 17.36
N TYR A 62 -4.10 -11.93 16.47
CA TYR A 62 -5.07 -12.80 15.80
C TYR A 62 -5.57 -12.18 14.48
N GLU A 63 -5.93 -13.05 13.54
CA GLU A 63 -6.39 -12.66 12.21
C GLU A 63 -7.81 -12.09 12.20
N LYS A 64 -8.14 -11.33 11.16
CA LYS A 64 -9.52 -10.84 10.97
C LYS A 64 -10.54 -11.98 11.02
N SER A 65 -11.54 -11.84 11.88
CA SER A 65 -12.62 -12.82 12.13
C SER A 65 -12.19 -14.12 12.82
N GLN A 66 -10.92 -14.25 13.21
CA GLN A 66 -10.48 -15.36 14.07
C GLN A 66 -11.05 -15.17 15.48
N ARG A 67 -11.55 -16.25 16.08
CA ARG A 67 -11.96 -16.23 17.49
C ARG A 67 -10.73 -16.02 18.37
N SER A 68 -10.82 -15.06 19.29
CA SER A 68 -9.75 -14.73 20.21
C SER A 68 -10.34 -14.34 21.56
N ASP A 69 -9.65 -14.71 22.64
CA ASP A 69 -9.95 -14.28 24.00
C ASP A 69 -9.29 -12.92 24.32
N SER A 70 -8.74 -12.23 23.30
CA SER A 70 -8.21 -10.88 23.44
C SER A 70 -9.28 -9.92 23.97
N GLY A 71 -8.87 -9.03 24.88
CA GLY A 71 -9.74 -7.98 25.39
C GLY A 71 -9.83 -6.75 24.48
N ASP A 72 -9.23 -6.78 23.30
CA ASP A 72 -9.30 -5.72 22.28
C ASP A 72 -9.70 -6.30 20.93
N TYR A 73 -10.35 -5.48 20.10
CA TYR A 73 -10.97 -5.93 18.86
C TYR A 73 -10.79 -4.95 17.72
N ARG A 74 -10.77 -5.47 16.48
CA ARG A 74 -10.88 -4.65 15.28
C ARG A 74 -12.18 -3.84 15.31
N ASN A 75 -12.11 -2.54 15.03
CA ASN A 75 -13.21 -1.58 15.10
C ASN A 75 -13.37 -0.81 13.78
N GLY A 76 -13.31 -1.55 12.66
CA GLY A 76 -13.45 -1.02 11.32
C GLY A 76 -12.21 -0.27 10.82
N TYR A 77 -12.45 0.69 9.93
CA TYR A 77 -11.40 1.37 9.18
C TYR A 77 -11.58 2.89 9.21
N LYS A 78 -10.45 3.60 9.14
CA LYS A 78 -10.41 5.04 8.98
C LYS A 78 -9.79 5.43 7.64
N ARG A 79 -10.48 6.29 6.90
CA ARG A 79 -9.96 6.87 5.67
C ARG A 79 -8.81 7.82 5.96
N LYS A 80 -7.74 7.70 5.19
CA LYS A 80 -6.56 8.55 5.26
C LYS A 80 -6.10 8.89 3.85
N ARG A 81 -5.94 10.19 3.57
CA ARG A 81 -5.32 10.65 2.33
C ARG A 81 -3.81 10.68 2.49
N VAL A 82 -3.11 10.05 1.54
CA VAL A 82 -1.64 9.97 1.47
C VAL A 82 -1.18 10.47 0.11
N ASN A 83 -0.10 11.23 0.09
CA ASN A 83 0.52 11.78 -1.10
C ASN A 83 1.80 11.00 -1.39
N SER A 84 1.98 10.64 -2.65
CA SER A 84 3.20 9.99 -3.15
C SER A 84 3.68 10.70 -4.41
N ARG A 85 4.80 10.22 -4.96
CA ARG A 85 5.29 10.66 -6.29
C ARG A 85 4.30 10.37 -7.42
N TYR A 86 3.41 9.38 -7.26
CA TYR A 86 2.36 9.04 -8.22
C TYR A 86 1.06 9.83 -7.98
N GLY A 87 1.08 10.79 -7.04
CA GLY A 87 -0.07 11.62 -6.68
C GLY A 87 -0.72 11.21 -5.37
N SER A 88 -1.87 11.83 -5.09
CA SER A 88 -2.65 11.63 -3.85
C SER A 88 -3.63 10.46 -3.98
N MET A 89 -3.60 9.55 -3.02
CA MET A 89 -4.49 8.39 -2.91
C MET A 89 -5.19 8.37 -1.54
N GLU A 90 -6.35 7.73 -1.47
CA GLU A 90 -7.07 7.47 -0.23
C GLU A 90 -6.88 6.00 0.14
N ILE A 91 -6.45 5.74 1.38
CA ILE A 91 -6.28 4.40 1.93
C ILE A 91 -7.16 4.22 3.17
N GLU A 92 -7.53 2.97 3.42
CA GLU A 92 -8.27 2.56 4.61
C GLU A 92 -7.30 1.99 5.64
N VAL A 93 -7.20 2.63 6.80
CA VAL A 93 -6.31 2.22 7.89
C VAL A 93 -7.14 1.43 8.91
N PRO A 94 -6.74 0.20 9.29
CA PRO A 94 -7.46 -0.57 10.30
C PRO A 94 -7.37 0.11 11.68
N GLN A 95 -8.38 -0.11 12.51
CA GLN A 95 -8.44 0.44 13.86
C GLN A 95 -8.76 -0.66 14.88
N ASP A 96 -8.19 -0.53 16.08
CA ASP A 96 -8.55 -1.31 17.26
C ASP A 96 -9.56 -0.57 18.15
N ARG A 97 -10.27 -1.30 19.01
CA ARG A 97 -11.35 -0.77 19.85
C ARG A 97 -10.79 0.11 20.97
N LYS A 98 -9.61 -0.23 21.50
CA LYS A 98 -8.93 0.58 22.53
C LYS A 98 -8.10 1.73 21.97
N SER A 99 -8.00 1.87 20.65
CA SER A 99 -7.22 2.95 19.98
C SER A 99 -5.73 2.96 20.35
N THR A 100 -5.18 1.79 20.65
CA THR A 100 -3.77 1.54 21.00
C THR A 100 -2.90 1.22 19.78
N PHE A 101 -3.49 0.89 18.63
CA PHE A 101 -2.73 0.55 17.43
C PHE A 101 -1.88 1.74 16.92
N GLU A 102 -0.62 1.48 16.62
CA GLU A 102 0.35 2.46 16.09
C GLU A 102 1.00 1.96 14.79
N PRO A 103 0.43 2.30 13.61
CA PRO A 103 0.94 1.79 12.34
C PRO A 103 2.35 2.32 12.03
N GLN A 104 3.21 1.45 11.51
CA GLN A 104 4.62 1.78 11.21
C GLN A 104 4.82 2.12 9.73
N VAL A 105 4.13 1.41 8.81
CA VAL A 105 4.19 1.66 7.36
C VAL A 105 3.83 3.11 7.02
N VAL A 106 2.69 3.59 7.54
CA VAL A 106 2.30 5.01 7.43
C VAL A 106 1.88 5.55 8.78
N LYS A 107 2.81 6.22 9.46
CA LYS A 107 2.64 6.70 10.84
C LYS A 107 1.40 7.58 11.01
N LYS A 108 0.87 7.63 12.24
CA LYS A 108 -0.24 8.52 12.60
C LYS A 108 0.06 9.95 12.14
N ARG A 109 -0.90 10.59 11.47
CA ARG A 109 -0.83 11.97 10.90
C ARG A 109 0.20 12.18 9.77
N GLN A 110 1.04 11.21 9.44
CA GLN A 110 1.90 11.27 8.25
C GLN A 110 1.03 11.28 6.99
N LYS A 111 1.27 12.24 6.08
CA LYS A 111 0.52 12.40 4.83
C LYS A 111 1.36 12.20 3.59
N ASP A 112 2.69 12.23 3.68
CA ASP A 112 3.59 12.14 2.53
C ASP A 112 4.48 10.90 2.66
N ILE A 113 4.63 10.17 1.55
CA ILE A 113 5.44 8.94 1.41
C ILE A 113 6.27 8.94 0.11
#